data_AF-A0A2V3JT94-F1
#
_entry.id   AF-A0A2V3JT94-F1
#
_cell.length_a   1.000
_cell.length_b   1.000
_cell.length_c   1.000
_cell.angle_alpha   90.00
_cell.angle_beta   90.00
_cell.angle_gamma   90.00
#
_symmetry.space_group_name_H-M   'P 1'
#
loop_
_entity.id
_entity.type
_entity.pdbx_description
1 polymer ?
#
loop_
_entity_poly.entity_id
_entity_poly.type
_entity_poly.pdbx_seq_one_letter_code
_entity_poly.pdbx_strand_id
1 'polypeptide(L)'
;MVNKSDAALFIILFLFLILVSSPSAFAYEEDDIIIYPGIEADDLVTFCSSILASVLFVITLIAYKRDKRKRLLYVSIAFFLFAVKGFLSTAEMFFPQAGWTDLIASLLDFAILSSFFAGLLKK
;
A
#
# COMPACT_ATOMS: atom_id res chain seq x y z
N MET A 1 9.39 -17.22 15.95
CA MET A 1 8.76 -16.60 17.13
C MET A 1 8.99 -15.11 17.01
N VAL A 2 8.01 -14.37 16.49
CA VAL A 2 8.01 -12.91 16.53
C VAL A 2 7.73 -12.52 17.98
N ASN A 3 8.55 -11.65 18.57
CA ASN A 3 8.40 -11.33 19.97
C ASN A 3 7.13 -10.50 20.14
N LYS A 4 6.39 -10.69 21.24
CA LYS A 4 5.11 -10.00 21.49
C LYS A 4 5.27 -8.46 21.46
N SER A 5 6.48 -7.99 21.77
CA SER A 5 6.93 -6.59 21.67
C SER A 5 7.00 -6.07 20.23
N ASP A 6 7.43 -6.88 19.28
CA ASP A 6 7.60 -6.45 17.87
C ASP A 6 6.24 -6.27 17.21
N ALA A 7 5.28 -7.15 17.52
CA ALA A 7 3.90 -7.02 17.05
C ALA A 7 3.21 -5.77 17.62
N ALA A 8 3.48 -5.42 18.88
CA ALA A 8 2.94 -4.22 19.50
C ALA A 8 3.52 -2.93 18.87
N LEU A 9 4.83 -2.91 18.59
CA LEU A 9 5.46 -1.79 17.89
C LEU A 9 4.90 -1.59 16.48
N PHE A 10 4.63 -2.67 15.76
CA PHE A 10 3.98 -2.60 14.44
C PHE A 10 2.56 -2.04 14.51
N ILE A 11 1.77 -2.45 15.51
CA ILE A 11 0.41 -1.95 15.70
C ILE A 11 0.41 -0.47 16.09
N ILE A 12 1.37 -0.05 16.93
CA ILE A 12 1.55 1.35 17.31
C ILE A 12 1.99 2.20 16.12
N LEU A 13 2.92 1.71 15.30
CA LEU A 13 3.35 2.38 14.07
C LEU A 13 2.20 2.52 13.07
N PHE A 14 1.39 1.47 12.92
CA PHE A 14 0.23 1.46 12.04
C PHE A 14 -0.88 2.41 12.52
N LEU A 15 -1.16 2.43 13.82
CA LEU A 15 -2.09 3.40 14.44
C LEU A 15 -1.59 4.84 14.31
N PHE A 16 -0.29 5.06 14.47
CA PHE A 16 0.33 6.37 14.28
C PHE A 16 0.19 6.84 12.82
N LEU A 17 0.39 5.94 11.85
CA LEU A 17 0.19 6.21 10.44
C LEU A 17 -1.25 6.61 10.12
N ILE A 18 -2.24 5.87 10.66
CA ILE A 18 -3.67 6.19 10.50
C ILE A 18 -3.98 7.58 11.07
N LEU A 19 -3.42 7.89 12.24
CA LEU A 19 -3.66 9.16 12.94
C LEU A 19 -3.03 10.35 12.20
N VAL A 20 -1.89 10.16 11.56
CA VAL A 20 -1.22 11.16 10.69
C VAL A 20 -1.97 11.34 9.36
N SER A 21 -2.64 10.30 8.84
CA SER A 21 -3.49 10.42 7.62
C SER A 21 -4.88 10.99 7.87
N SER A 22 -5.34 11.06 9.13
CA SER A 22 -6.69 11.51 9.49
C SER A 22 -6.97 13.03 9.38
N PRO A 23 -5.99 13.97 9.34
CA PRO A 23 -6.32 15.38 9.26
C PRO A 23 -6.84 15.86 7.90
N SER A 24 -6.75 15.09 6.81
CA SER A 24 -7.18 15.54 5.48
C SER A 24 -8.66 15.27 5.16
N ALA A 25 -9.38 14.53 6.01
CA ALA A 25 -10.81 14.24 5.79
C ALA A 25 -11.76 15.30 6.39
N PHE A 26 -11.23 16.27 7.14
CA PHE A 26 -12.00 17.39 7.70
C PHE A 26 -11.52 18.69 7.05
N ALA A 27 -12.27 19.13 6.04
CA ALA A 27 -12.15 20.40 5.31
C ALA A 27 -11.16 20.43 4.13
N TYR A 28 -11.63 20.00 2.95
CA TYR A 28 -11.21 20.54 1.65
C TYR A 28 -12.46 20.74 0.78
N GLU A 29 -13.12 21.89 0.94
CA GLU A 29 -13.73 22.60 -0.19
C GLU A 29 -12.71 23.67 -0.60
N GLU A 30 -12.37 23.72 -1.89
CA GLU A 30 -11.58 24.75 -2.58
C GLU A 30 -10.16 25.04 -2.05
N ASP A 31 -9.21 24.17 -2.43
CA ASP A 31 -7.91 24.51 -3.05
C ASP A 31 -7.04 23.27 -2.91
N ASP A 32 -6.64 22.68 -4.03
CA ASP A 32 -5.63 21.62 -4.03
C ASP A 32 -4.42 22.12 -3.25
N ILE A 33 -3.99 21.40 -2.21
CA ILE A 33 -2.80 21.79 -1.43
C ILE A 33 -1.59 21.60 -2.33
N ILE A 34 -1.23 22.64 -3.08
CA ILE A 34 -0.03 22.69 -3.90
C ILE A 34 1.15 22.86 -2.94
N ILE A 35 1.76 21.75 -2.51
CA ILE A 35 2.94 21.73 -1.63
C ILE A 35 4.19 22.21 -2.41
N TYR A 36 4.18 22.08 -3.75
CA TYR A 36 5.13 22.60 -4.73
C TYR A 36 4.43 22.68 -6.09
N PRO A 37 4.79 23.58 -7.03
CA PRO A 37 4.21 23.55 -8.38
C PRO A 37 4.48 22.19 -9.04
N GLY A 38 3.44 21.35 -9.13
CA GLY A 38 3.49 20.03 -9.76
C GLY A 38 3.66 18.80 -8.84
N ILE A 39 3.56 18.93 -7.51
CA ILE A 39 3.46 17.76 -6.61
C ILE A 39 2.23 17.91 -5.72
N GLU A 40 1.23 17.09 -6.00
CA GLU A 40 0.02 16.99 -5.18
C GLU A 40 0.30 16.17 -3.92
N ALA A 41 -0.36 16.52 -2.80
CA ALA A 41 -0.20 15.79 -1.55
C ALA A 41 -0.58 14.29 -1.69
N ASP A 42 -1.53 13.99 -2.56
CA ASP A 42 -2.00 12.64 -2.86
C ASP A 42 -0.92 11.77 -3.53
N ASP A 43 -0.08 12.36 -4.38
CA ASP A 43 1.06 11.67 -5.00
C ASP A 43 2.10 11.28 -3.96
N LEU A 44 2.40 12.18 -3.03
CA LEU A 44 3.36 11.92 -1.95
C LEU A 44 2.87 10.80 -1.03
N VAL A 45 1.57 10.78 -0.72
CA VAL A 45 0.93 9.72 0.07
C VAL A 45 0.96 8.39 -0.68
N THR A 46 0.70 8.40 -1.99
CA THR A 46 0.75 7.21 -2.84
C THR A 46 2.15 6.63 -2.93
N PHE A 47 3.15 7.49 -3.09
CA PHE A 47 4.56 7.10 -3.09
C PHE A 47 5.01 6.50 -1.75
N CYS A 48 4.66 7.15 -0.62
CA CYS A 48 4.93 6.61 0.71
C CYS A 48 4.24 5.27 0.94
N SER A 49 2.98 5.14 0.51
CA SER A 49 2.22 3.89 0.60
C SER A 49 2.85 2.77 -0.22
N SER A 50 3.40 3.07 -1.40
CA SER A 50 4.15 2.12 -2.23
C SER A 50 5.41 1.59 -1.54
N ILE A 51 6.18 2.48 -0.91
CA ILE A 51 7.36 2.11 -0.12
C ILE A 51 6.95 1.21 1.04
N LEU A 52 5.89 1.58 1.76
CA LEU A 52 5.36 0.79 2.88
C LEU A 52 4.94 -0.60 2.41
N ALA A 53 4.24 -0.69 1.27
CA ALA A 53 3.83 -1.93 0.63
C ALA A 53 5.01 -2.84 0.30
N SER A 54 6.09 -2.26 -0.24
CA SER A 54 7.32 -2.99 -0.56
C SER A 54 8.00 -3.55 0.68
N VAL A 55 8.07 -2.77 1.77
CA VAL A 55 8.59 -3.23 3.06
C VAL A 55 7.73 -4.36 3.62
N LEU A 56 6.40 -4.20 3.61
CA LEU A 56 5.45 -5.23 4.03
C LEU A 56 5.56 -6.50 3.19
N PHE A 57 5.78 -6.36 1.88
CA PHE A 57 6.02 -7.47 0.98
C PHE A 57 7.25 -8.27 1.40
N VAL A 58 8.39 -7.60 1.63
CA VAL A 58 9.64 -8.24 2.06
C VAL A 58 9.46 -8.95 3.41
N ILE A 59 8.84 -8.29 4.39
CA ILE A 59 8.59 -8.89 5.71
C ILE A 59 7.67 -10.11 5.59
N THR A 60 6.59 -10.01 4.80
CA THR A 60 5.64 -11.11 4.60
C THR A 60 6.30 -12.27 3.86
N LEU A 61 7.20 -11.99 2.92
CA LEU A 61 7.95 -13.00 2.18
C LEU A 61 8.97 -13.72 3.08
N ILE A 62 9.65 -12.99 3.97
CA ILE A 62 10.51 -13.57 5.01
C ILE A 62 9.69 -14.44 5.97
N ALA A 63 8.53 -13.96 6.42
CA ALA A 63 7.61 -14.71 7.28
C ALA A 63 7.10 -15.98 6.58
N TYR A 64 6.79 -15.91 5.28
CA TYR A 64 6.40 -17.05 4.48
C TYR A 64 7.52 -18.10 4.40
N LYS A 65 8.77 -17.69 4.15
CA LYS A 65 9.91 -18.61 4.14
C LYS A 65 10.12 -19.32 5.49
N ARG A 66 9.74 -18.67 6.61
CA ARG A 66 9.90 -19.22 7.96
C ARG A 66 8.74 -20.13 8.39
N ASP A 67 7.50 -19.77 8.06
CA ASP A 67 6.29 -20.45 8.58
C ASP A 67 5.63 -21.40 7.56
N LYS A 68 5.99 -21.33 6.26
CA LYS A 68 5.44 -22.13 5.15
C LYS A 68 3.91 -22.15 5.02
N ARG A 69 3.19 -21.28 5.73
CA ARG A 69 1.73 -21.17 5.62
C ARG A 69 1.35 -20.56 4.29
N LYS A 70 0.51 -21.26 3.54
CA LYS A 70 0.02 -20.81 2.22
C LYS A 70 -0.69 -19.45 2.30
N ARG A 71 -1.33 -19.15 3.44
CA ARG A 71 -1.95 -17.85 3.74
C ARG A 71 -1.00 -16.65 3.57
N LEU A 72 0.25 -16.77 4.04
CA LEU A 72 1.23 -15.67 3.97
C LEU A 72 1.67 -15.38 2.52
N LEU A 73 1.61 -16.37 1.64
CA LEU A 73 1.96 -16.20 0.22
C LEU A 73 0.95 -15.27 -0.46
N TYR A 74 -0.35 -15.45 -0.23
CA TYR A 74 -1.39 -14.60 -0.78
C TYR A 74 -1.31 -13.15 -0.27
N VAL A 75 -1.00 -12.99 1.01
CA VAL A 75 -0.79 -11.67 1.62
C VAL A 75 0.46 -11.00 1.02
N SER A 76 1.53 -11.76 0.77
CA SER A 76 2.72 -11.27 0.09
C SER A 76 2.39 -10.83 -1.35
N ILE A 77 1.63 -11.63 -2.10
CA ILE A 77 1.17 -11.23 -3.46
C ILE A 77 0.35 -9.94 -3.41
N ALA A 78 -0.55 -9.79 -2.43
CA ALA A 78 -1.35 -8.58 -2.26
C ALA A 78 -0.48 -7.34 -2.02
N PHE A 79 0.51 -7.42 -1.13
CA PHE A 79 1.45 -6.32 -0.89
C PHE A 79 2.35 -6.03 -2.09
N PHE A 80 2.74 -7.06 -2.85
CA PHE A 80 3.48 -6.87 -4.10
C PHE A 80 2.65 -6.12 -5.14
N LEU A 81 1.41 -6.54 -5.37
CA LEU A 81 0.49 -5.87 -6.29
C LEU A 81 0.26 -4.41 -5.86
N PHE A 82 0.12 -4.16 -4.56
CA PHE A 82 -0.04 -2.79 -4.05
C PHE A 82 1.20 -1.92 -4.27
N ALA A 83 2.40 -2.48 -4.13
CA ALA A 83 3.64 -1.78 -4.48
C ALA A 83 3.71 -1.47 -6.00
N VAL A 84 3.37 -2.45 -6.85
CA VAL A 84 3.33 -2.25 -8.31
C VAL A 84 2.34 -1.16 -8.68
N LYS A 85 1.15 -1.11 -8.06
CA LYS A 85 0.17 -0.03 -8.27
C LYS A 85 0.77 1.33 -7.94
N GLY A 86 1.38 1.46 -6.76
CA GLY A 86 1.95 2.74 -6.32
C GLY A 86 3.11 3.21 -7.21
N PHE A 87 3.93 2.29 -7.72
CA PHE A 87 4.93 2.61 -8.75
C PHE A 87 4.28 3.04 -10.07
N LEU A 88 3.15 2.45 -10.45
CA LEU A 88 2.43 2.80 -11.67
C LEU A 88 1.83 4.22 -11.59
N SER A 89 1.20 4.56 -10.47
CA SER A 89 0.69 5.92 -10.21
C SER A 89 1.83 6.94 -10.15
N THR A 90 2.96 6.60 -9.53
CA THR A 90 4.14 7.47 -9.56
C THR A 90 4.70 7.63 -10.99
N ALA A 91 4.57 6.59 -11.83
CA ALA A 91 5.03 6.63 -13.22
C ALA A 91 4.14 7.50 -14.13
N GLU A 92 2.85 7.67 -13.82
CA GLU A 92 1.98 8.64 -14.53
C GLU A 92 2.52 10.06 -14.43
N MET A 93 3.10 10.42 -13.29
CA MET A 93 3.76 11.72 -13.10
C MET A 93 4.89 11.95 -14.12
N PHE A 94 5.58 10.88 -14.54
CA PHE A 94 6.63 10.95 -15.57
C PHE A 94 6.08 10.76 -16.99
N PHE A 95 4.92 10.10 -17.14
CA PHE A 95 4.28 9.79 -18.44
C PHE A 95 2.76 10.11 -18.43
N PRO A 96 2.37 11.39 -18.39
CA PRO A 96 0.98 11.84 -18.18
C PRO A 96 -0.01 11.54 -19.33
N GLN A 97 0.41 10.81 -20.38
CA GLN A 97 -0.39 10.55 -21.58
C GLN A 97 -0.83 9.09 -21.72
N ALA A 98 -0.49 8.24 -20.76
CA ALA A 98 -0.84 6.83 -20.78
C ALA A 98 -2.15 6.60 -20.01
N GLY A 99 -3.32 6.98 -20.53
CA GLY A 99 -4.63 6.82 -19.87
C GLY A 99 -5.11 5.38 -19.57
N TRP A 100 -4.19 4.41 -19.55
CA TRP A 100 -4.41 2.99 -19.26
C TRP A 100 -4.01 2.66 -17.81
N THR A 101 -3.22 3.51 -17.19
CA THR A 101 -2.71 3.42 -15.81
C THR A 101 -3.83 3.41 -14.79
N ASP A 102 -4.83 4.28 -14.90
CA ASP A 102 -6.04 4.28 -14.05
C ASP A 102 -6.81 2.95 -14.10
N LEU A 103 -6.96 2.41 -15.31
CA LEU A 103 -7.65 1.14 -15.54
C LEU A 103 -6.87 -0.01 -14.89
N ILE A 104 -5.55 -0.04 -15.08
CA ILE A 104 -4.65 -1.04 -14.49
C ILE A 104 -4.62 -0.91 -12.96
N ALA A 105 -4.60 0.32 -12.43
CA ALA A 105 -4.61 0.58 -10.99
C ALA A 105 -5.89 0.04 -10.33
N SER A 106 -7.05 0.27 -10.96
CA SER A 106 -8.34 -0.27 -10.51
C SER A 106 -8.39 -1.81 -10.58
N LEU A 107 -7.81 -2.39 -11.63
CA LEU A 107 -7.67 -3.84 -11.78
C LEU A 107 -6.75 -4.44 -10.71
N LEU A 108 -5.68 -3.73 -10.36
CA LEU A 108 -4.77 -4.12 -9.29
C LEU A 108 -5.47 -4.10 -7.93
N ASP A 109 -6.31 -3.09 -7.64
CA ASP A 109 -7.10 -3.07 -6.41
C ASP A 109 -8.00 -4.31 -6.28
N PHE A 110 -8.65 -4.70 -7.38
CA PHE A 110 -9.44 -5.92 -7.42
C PHE A 110 -8.58 -7.17 -7.19
N ALA A 111 -7.40 -7.25 -7.81
CA ALA A 111 -6.47 -8.36 -7.65
C ALA A 111 -5.90 -8.45 -6.21
N ILE A 112 -5.67 -7.31 -5.57
CA ILE A 112 -5.23 -7.20 -4.17
C ILE A 112 -6.30 -7.74 -3.23
N LEU A 113 -7.55 -7.26 -3.38
CA LEU A 113 -8.70 -7.74 -2.63
C LEU A 113 -8.94 -9.24 -2.82
N SER A 114 -8.89 -9.72 -4.06
CA SER A 114 -9.01 -11.13 -4.38
C SER A 114 -7.90 -11.95 -3.73
N SER A 115 -6.67 -11.43 -3.70
CA SER A 115 -5.53 -12.09 -3.05
C SER A 115 -5.71 -12.15 -1.53
N PHE A 116 -6.15 -11.07 -0.89
CA PHE A 116 -6.47 -11.08 0.54
C PHE A 116 -7.57 -12.09 0.87
N PHE A 117 -8.64 -12.12 0.07
CA PHE A 117 -9.75 -13.06 0.25
C PHE A 117 -9.28 -14.52 0.08
N ALA A 118 -8.52 -14.82 -0.97
CA ALA A 118 -7.93 -16.15 -1.17
C ALA A 118 -6.98 -16.57 -0.04
N GLY A 119 -6.23 -15.60 0.51
CA GLY A 119 -5.39 -15.79 1.69
C GLY A 119 -6.19 -16.12 2.95
N LEU A 120 -7.35 -15.50 3.15
CA LEU A 120 -8.25 -15.78 4.28
C LEU A 120 -8.92 -17.16 4.17
N LEU A 121 -9.27 -17.59 2.96
CA LEU A 121 -9.91 -18.88 2.72
C LEU A 121 -8.97 -20.08 2.94
N LYS A 122 -7.66 -19.89 2.79
CA LYS A 122 -6.67 -20.95 3.04
C LYS A 122 -6.17 -20.92 4.48
N LYS A 123 -6.48 -21.99 5.23
CA LYS A 123 -5.93 -22.26 6.57
C LYS A 123 -4.41 -22.48 6.55
#